data_AF-A0A959B4T6-F1
#
_entry.id   AF-A0A959B4T6-F1
#
_cell.length_a   1.000
_cell.length_b   1.000
_cell.length_c   1.000
_cell.angle_alpha   90.00
_cell.angle_beta   90.00
_cell.angle_gamma   90.00
#
_symmetry.space_group_name_H-M   'P 1'
#
loop_
_entity.id
_entity.type
_entity.pdbx_description
1 polymer ?
#
loop_
_entity_poly.entity_id
_entity_poly.type
_entity_poly.pdbx_seq_one_letter_code
_entity_poly.pdbx_strand_id
1 'polypeptide(L)'
;MPSSLHTIDDVLAELDHIVAHTVEQNTPLGVFAYVYRRTTAKIKEGLEKGLFSDKEKLERFDVAFAKRYIDAYWQHYNNEPPTLSWQASFEAAGRPITLLQHTMLGMNAHINLDLGIVAAEAAPGDHIHEIKADFMLVNQILEELIDE
;
A
#
# COMPACT_ATOMS: atom_id res chain seq x y z
N MET A 1 17.58 -3.15 -8.78
CA MET A 1 16.61 -3.21 -9.90
C MET A 1 15.25 -3.11 -9.26
N PRO A 2 14.32 -2.25 -9.71
CA PRO A 2 12.97 -2.25 -9.16
C PRO A 2 12.42 -3.66 -9.30
N SER A 3 12.04 -4.28 -8.17
CA SER A 3 11.42 -5.60 -8.15
C SER A 3 10.23 -5.57 -9.10
N SER A 4 10.18 -6.50 -10.04
CA SER A 4 9.07 -6.58 -10.98
C SER A 4 7.87 -7.15 -10.24
N LEU A 5 7.03 -6.27 -9.70
CA LEU A 5 5.83 -6.65 -8.95
C LEU A 5 4.75 -7.09 -9.94
N HIS A 6 4.39 -8.37 -9.93
CA HIS A 6 3.38 -8.93 -10.81
C HIS A 6 2.21 -9.55 -10.06
N THR A 7 2.44 -9.99 -8.83
CA THR A 7 1.48 -10.70 -7.98
C THR A 7 1.45 -10.11 -6.59
N ILE A 8 0.40 -10.44 -5.83
CA ILE A 8 0.34 -10.07 -4.40
C ILE A 8 1.47 -10.72 -3.60
N ASP A 9 1.95 -11.89 -4.00
CA ASP A 9 3.10 -12.53 -3.36
C ASP A 9 4.40 -11.72 -3.55
N ASP A 10 4.61 -11.15 -4.75
CA ASP A 10 5.74 -10.25 -4.99
C ASP A 10 5.65 -9.00 -4.10
N VAL A 11 4.43 -8.46 -3.95
CA VAL A 11 4.17 -7.32 -3.07
C VAL A 11 4.50 -7.66 -1.62
N LEU A 12 4.00 -8.78 -1.10
CA LEU A 12 4.24 -9.20 0.28
C LEU A 12 5.73 -9.41 0.54
N ALA A 13 6.45 -10.05 -0.39
CA ALA A 13 7.89 -10.26 -0.30
C ALA A 13 8.66 -8.93 -0.28
N GLU A 14 8.28 -7.96 -1.13
CA GLU A 14 8.91 -6.65 -1.15
C GLU A 14 8.59 -5.83 0.11
N LEU A 15 7.37 -5.92 0.65
CA LEU A 15 7.01 -5.30 1.92
C LEU A 15 7.78 -5.92 3.09
N ASP A 16 7.96 -7.24 3.12
CA ASP A 16 8.79 -7.92 4.12
C ASP A 16 10.26 -7.45 4.03
N HIS A 17 10.78 -7.24 2.82
CA HIS A 17 12.11 -6.66 2.59
C HIS A 17 12.21 -5.20 3.07
N ILE A 18 11.21 -4.36 2.76
CA ILE A 18 11.15 -2.98 3.25
C ILE A 18 11.12 -2.95 4.78
N VAL A 19 10.29 -3.78 5.42
CA VAL A 19 10.23 -3.87 6.89
C VAL A 19 11.61 -4.25 7.45
N ALA A 20 12.25 -5.29 6.93
CA ALA A 20 13.59 -5.70 7.37
C ALA A 20 14.62 -4.56 7.20
N HIS A 21 14.63 -3.90 6.05
CA HIS A 21 15.50 -2.77 5.78
C HIS A 21 15.30 -1.62 6.78
N THR A 22 14.04 -1.26 7.08
CA THR A 22 13.77 -0.18 8.05
C THR A 22 14.19 -0.53 9.48
N VAL A 23 14.17 -1.80 9.86
CA VAL A 23 14.70 -2.27 11.15
C VAL A 23 16.23 -2.12 11.18
N GLU A 24 16.92 -2.53 10.12
CA GLU A 24 18.38 -2.37 10.00
C GLU A 24 18.81 -0.89 10.03
N GLN A 25 18.04 -0.03 9.38
CA GLN A 25 18.28 1.42 9.36
C GLN A 25 17.79 2.14 10.64
N ASN A 26 17.14 1.42 11.57
CA ASN A 26 16.55 1.95 12.80
C ASN A 26 15.69 3.20 12.56
N THR A 27 14.75 3.10 11.62
CA THR A 27 13.90 4.23 11.18
C THR A 27 12.42 3.97 11.43
N PRO A 28 11.61 5.00 11.77
CA PRO A 28 10.18 4.85 11.94
C PRO A 28 9.41 4.60 10.63
N LEU A 29 10.08 4.67 9.47
CA LEU A 29 9.45 4.43 8.16
C LEU A 29 8.88 3.01 7.99
N GLY A 30 9.34 2.06 8.81
CA GLY A 30 8.84 0.67 8.79
C GLY A 30 7.42 0.50 9.33
N VAL A 31 6.91 1.46 10.12
CA VAL A 31 5.62 1.31 10.80
C VAL A 31 4.48 1.22 9.79
N PHE A 32 4.46 2.11 8.80
CA PHE A 32 3.45 2.06 7.73
C PHE A 32 3.60 0.79 6.88
N ALA A 33 4.83 0.42 6.51
CA ALA A 33 5.11 -0.79 5.73
C ALA A 33 4.55 -2.05 6.42
N TYR A 34 4.75 -2.14 7.74
CA TYR A 34 4.27 -3.25 8.56
C TYR A 34 2.75 -3.34 8.58
N VAL A 35 2.05 -2.22 8.80
CA VAL A 35 0.58 -2.18 8.79
C VAL A 35 0.06 -2.54 7.40
N TYR A 36 0.64 -1.95 6.35
CA TYR A 36 0.23 -2.20 4.98
C TYR A 36 0.41 -3.67 4.58
N ARG A 37 1.53 -4.29 4.96
CA ARG A 37 1.79 -5.71 4.75
C ARG A 37 0.74 -6.61 5.39
N ARG A 38 0.26 -6.29 6.60
CA ARG A 38 -0.84 -7.04 7.26
C ARG A 38 -2.13 -6.92 6.46
N THR A 39 -2.46 -5.71 6.00
CA THR A 39 -3.63 -5.46 5.16
C THR A 39 -3.57 -6.25 3.85
N THR A 40 -2.47 -6.18 3.10
CA THR A 40 -2.30 -6.92 1.85
C THR A 40 -2.42 -8.43 2.04
N ALA A 41 -1.90 -8.97 3.16
CA ALA A 41 -2.02 -10.39 3.47
C ALA A 41 -3.49 -10.82 3.65
N LYS A 42 -4.33 -10.00 4.29
CA LYS A 42 -5.77 -10.29 4.40
C LYS A 42 -6.52 -10.21 3.08
N ILE A 43 -6.13 -9.28 2.21
CA ILE A 43 -6.67 -9.22 0.84
C ILE A 43 -6.34 -10.50 0.09
N LYS A 44 -5.10 -11.00 0.20
CA LYS A 44 -4.68 -12.29 -0.36
C LYS A 44 -5.57 -13.44 0.15
N GLU A 45 -5.78 -13.53 1.47
CA GLU A 45 -6.66 -14.55 2.04
C GLU A 45 -8.10 -14.47 1.48
N GLY A 46 -8.62 -13.25 1.26
CA GLY A 46 -9.94 -13.04 0.66
C GLY A 46 -10.02 -13.50 -0.80
N LEU A 47 -8.95 -13.29 -1.58
CA LEU A 47 -8.81 -13.80 -2.95
C LEU A 47 -8.77 -15.33 -2.97
N GLU A 48 -8.01 -15.96 -2.08
CA GLU A 48 -7.93 -17.42 -1.94
C GLU A 48 -9.29 -18.03 -1.56
N LYS A 49 -10.04 -17.37 -0.68
CA LYS A 49 -11.41 -17.76 -0.27
C LYS A 49 -12.47 -17.50 -1.33
N GLY A 50 -12.16 -16.80 -2.41
CA GLY A 50 -13.12 -16.51 -3.48
C GLY A 50 -14.18 -15.48 -3.13
N LEU A 51 -13.85 -14.53 -2.24
CA LEU A 51 -14.80 -13.50 -1.82
C LEU A 51 -15.07 -12.45 -2.91
N PHE A 52 -14.12 -12.24 -3.81
CA PHE A 52 -14.17 -11.21 -4.84
C PHE A 52 -14.73 -11.73 -6.16
N SER A 53 -15.51 -10.87 -6.82
CA SER A 53 -16.20 -11.20 -8.07
C SER A 53 -15.24 -11.31 -9.27
N ASP A 54 -14.20 -10.46 -9.30
CA ASP A 54 -13.14 -10.47 -10.30
C ASP A 54 -11.76 -10.48 -9.63
N LYS A 55 -11.25 -11.68 -9.37
CA LYS A 55 -9.96 -11.89 -8.69
C LYS A 55 -8.78 -11.27 -9.45
N GLU A 56 -8.77 -11.41 -10.77
CA GLU A 56 -7.67 -10.94 -11.60
C GLU A 56 -7.63 -9.41 -11.66
N LYS A 57 -8.79 -8.77 -11.77
CA LYS A 57 -8.88 -7.30 -11.75
C LYS A 57 -8.49 -6.75 -10.38
N LEU A 58 -8.91 -7.39 -9.29
CA LEU A 58 -8.52 -6.97 -7.95
C LEU A 58 -7.04 -7.17 -7.67
N GLU A 59 -6.44 -8.30 -8.06
CA GLU A 59 -5.01 -8.54 -7.88
C GLU A 59 -4.17 -7.51 -8.64
N ARG A 60 -4.53 -7.21 -9.90
CA ARG A 60 -3.87 -6.15 -10.68
C ARG A 60 -4.01 -4.78 -10.01
N PHE A 61 -5.18 -4.48 -9.44
CA PHE A 61 -5.40 -3.25 -8.70
C PHE A 61 -4.51 -3.18 -7.45
N ASP A 62 -4.45 -4.24 -6.65
CA ASP A 62 -3.64 -4.32 -5.43
C ASP A 62 -2.14 -4.16 -5.75
N VAL A 63 -1.65 -4.86 -6.77
CA VAL A 63 -0.25 -4.76 -7.22
C VAL A 63 0.07 -3.35 -7.71
N ALA A 64 -0.81 -2.73 -8.52
CA ALA A 64 -0.61 -1.36 -8.98
C ALA A 64 -0.62 -0.36 -7.82
N PHE A 65 -1.47 -0.57 -6.81
CA PHE A 65 -1.54 0.26 -5.62
C PHE A 65 -0.29 0.12 -4.76
N ALA A 66 0.15 -1.10 -4.48
CA ALA A 66 1.37 -1.37 -3.73
C ALA A 66 2.61 -0.80 -4.41
N LYS A 67 2.68 -0.94 -5.74
CA LYS A 67 3.80 -0.42 -6.53
C LYS A 67 4.02 1.08 -6.32
N ARG A 68 2.96 1.87 -6.17
CA ARG A 68 3.06 3.31 -5.94
C ARG A 68 3.82 3.65 -4.65
N TYR A 69 3.51 2.93 -3.56
CA TYR A 69 4.23 3.08 -2.29
C TYR A 69 5.67 2.55 -2.38
N ILE A 70 5.85 1.33 -2.92
CA ILE A 70 7.16 0.68 -3.02
C ILE A 70 8.12 1.52 -3.86
N ASP A 71 7.67 2.05 -5.00
CA ASP A 71 8.47 2.94 -5.83
C ASP A 71 8.83 4.22 -5.07
N ALA A 72 7.88 4.83 -4.35
CA ALA A 72 8.14 6.03 -3.56
C ALA A 72 9.16 5.81 -2.45
N TYR A 73 9.09 4.66 -1.77
CA TYR A 73 10.04 4.27 -0.72
C TYR A 73 11.46 4.13 -1.29
N TRP A 74 11.61 3.41 -2.40
CA TRP A 74 12.92 3.23 -3.03
C TRP A 74 13.45 4.51 -3.67
N GLN A 75 12.59 5.35 -4.23
CA GLN A 75 12.96 6.70 -4.67
C GLN A 75 13.60 7.49 -3.53
N HIS A 76 12.93 7.55 -2.37
CA HIS A 76 13.46 8.25 -1.20
C HIS A 76 14.85 7.73 -0.79
N TYR A 77 15.04 6.41 -0.72
CA TYR A 77 16.33 5.82 -0.37
C TYR A 77 17.42 5.99 -1.43
N ASN A 78 17.05 6.08 -2.70
CA ASN A 78 17.98 6.35 -3.81
C ASN A 78 18.27 7.84 -4.00
N ASN A 79 17.77 8.72 -3.12
CA ASN A 79 17.83 10.19 -3.26
C ASN A 79 17.15 10.71 -4.54
N GLU A 80 16.12 10.00 -5.01
CA GLU A 80 15.22 10.43 -6.07
C GLU A 80 13.94 11.02 -5.47
N PRO A 81 13.34 12.04 -6.10
CA PRO A 81 12.16 12.68 -5.54
C PRO A 81 10.91 11.80 -5.72
N PRO A 82 10.25 11.34 -4.64
CA PRO A 82 8.93 10.75 -4.75
C PRO A 82 7.87 11.84 -4.95
N THR A 83 6.59 11.45 -5.05
CA THR A 83 5.49 12.42 -5.01
C THR A 83 5.56 13.27 -3.73
N LEU A 84 5.05 14.50 -3.78
CA LEU A 84 5.14 15.44 -2.64
C LEU A 84 4.48 14.91 -1.36
N SER A 85 3.39 14.14 -1.47
CA SER A 85 2.74 13.51 -0.30
C SER A 85 3.64 12.48 0.37
N TRP A 86 4.29 11.62 -0.43
CA TRP A 86 5.27 10.65 0.06
C TRP A 86 6.54 11.32 0.59
N GLN A 87 7.04 12.36 -0.09
CA GLN A 87 8.17 13.15 0.40
C GLN A 87 7.89 13.71 1.80
N ALA A 88 6.73 14.33 2.00
CA ALA A 88 6.33 14.88 3.30
C ALA A 88 6.22 13.80 4.39
N SER A 89 5.75 12.60 4.02
CA SER A 89 5.70 11.44 4.93
C SER A 89 7.10 10.97 5.34
N PHE A 90 8.01 10.82 4.37
CA PHE A 90 9.36 10.31 4.65
C PHE A 90 10.23 11.32 5.41
N GLU A 91 10.17 12.61 5.05
CA GLU A 91 10.90 13.67 5.76
C GLU A 91 10.48 13.81 7.24
N ALA A 92 9.27 13.37 7.58
CA ALA A 92 8.80 13.39 8.96
C ALA A 92 9.61 12.43 9.86
N ALA A 93 10.32 11.44 9.31
CA ALA A 93 11.23 10.55 10.05
C ALA A 93 12.31 11.29 10.86
N GLY A 94 12.71 12.49 10.43
CA GLY A 94 13.67 13.32 11.16
C GLY A 94 13.05 14.17 12.28
N ARG A 95 11.75 14.06 12.54
CA ARG A 95 11.02 14.90 13.50
C ARG A 95 10.59 14.08 14.73
N PRO A 96 10.51 14.69 15.93
CA PRO A 96 10.08 13.99 17.15
C PRO A 96 8.56 13.86 17.20
N ILE A 97 7.99 13.07 16.29
CA ILE A 97 6.56 12.77 16.23
C ILE A 97 6.30 11.32 16.67
N THR A 98 5.05 10.99 17.00
CA THR A 98 4.70 9.65 17.49
C THR A 98 4.64 8.63 16.36
N LEU A 99 4.74 7.34 16.69
CA LEU A 99 4.54 6.25 15.72
C LEU A 99 3.17 6.34 15.04
N LEU A 100 2.12 6.74 15.79
CA LEU A 100 0.79 6.95 15.22
C LEU A 100 0.81 8.04 14.14
N GLN A 101 1.51 9.15 14.37
CA GLN A 101 1.64 10.22 13.37
C GLN A 101 2.40 9.75 12.12
N HIS A 102 3.44 8.93 12.28
CA HIS A 102 4.12 8.29 11.13
C HIS A 102 3.17 7.39 10.33
N THR A 103 2.40 6.53 10.99
CA THR A 103 1.41 5.68 10.32
C THR A 103 0.38 6.51 9.57
N MET A 104 -0.16 7.54 10.21
CA MET A 104 -1.15 8.43 9.60
C MET A 104 -0.59 9.16 8.37
N LEU A 105 0.67 9.60 8.39
CA LEU A 105 1.28 10.25 7.23
C LEU A 105 1.40 9.28 6.04
N GLY A 106 1.84 8.04 6.28
CA GLY A 106 1.88 6.98 5.26
C GLY A 106 0.49 6.67 4.70
N MET A 107 -0.51 6.47 5.58
CA MET A 107 -1.89 6.24 5.17
C MET A 107 -2.47 7.40 4.36
N ASN A 108 -2.19 8.64 4.75
CA ASN A 108 -2.67 9.81 4.01
C ASN A 108 -2.06 9.91 2.61
N ALA A 109 -0.77 9.64 2.46
CA ALA A 109 -0.12 9.64 1.15
C ALA A 109 -0.70 8.52 0.26
N HIS A 110 -0.86 7.32 0.82
CA HIS A 110 -1.33 6.15 0.10
C HIS A 110 -2.81 6.25 -0.28
N ILE A 111 -3.70 6.57 0.67
CA ILE A 111 -5.15 6.60 0.44
C ILE A 111 -5.56 7.86 -0.37
N ASN A 112 -5.04 9.04 -0.04
CA ASN A 112 -5.56 10.26 -0.66
C ASN A 112 -4.95 10.58 -2.02
N LEU A 113 -3.76 10.05 -2.33
CA LEU A 113 -3.12 10.25 -3.64
C LEU A 113 -3.07 8.96 -4.46
N ASP A 114 -2.43 7.90 -3.95
CA ASP A 114 -2.18 6.70 -4.75
C ASP A 114 -3.47 5.99 -5.15
N LEU A 115 -4.43 5.87 -4.24
CA LEU A 115 -5.67 5.13 -4.49
C LEU A 115 -6.49 5.78 -5.61
N GLY A 116 -6.61 7.10 -5.61
CA GLY A 116 -7.35 7.84 -6.63
C GLY A 116 -6.74 7.67 -8.02
N ILE A 117 -5.40 7.65 -8.11
CA ILE A 117 -4.68 7.44 -9.37
C ILE A 117 -4.92 6.02 -9.89
N VAL A 118 -4.71 5.01 -9.04
CA VAL A 118 -4.88 3.60 -9.41
C VAL A 118 -6.33 3.32 -9.79
N ALA A 119 -7.30 3.87 -9.07
CA ALA A 119 -8.71 3.74 -9.41
C ALA A 119 -9.06 4.37 -10.76
N ALA A 120 -8.53 5.56 -11.05
CA ALA A 120 -8.75 6.22 -12.34
C ALA A 120 -8.12 5.46 -13.51
N GLU A 121 -6.98 4.81 -13.30
CA GLU A 121 -6.29 3.99 -14.30
C GLU A 121 -6.98 2.63 -14.52
N ALA A 122 -7.37 1.96 -13.44
CA ALA A 122 -8.00 0.63 -13.51
C ALA A 122 -9.46 0.66 -13.99
N ALA A 123 -10.17 1.76 -13.73
CA ALA A 123 -11.59 1.90 -14.02
C ALA A 123 -11.97 3.34 -14.40
N PRO A 124 -11.57 3.81 -15.60
CA PRO A 124 -11.76 5.20 -16.02
C PRO A 124 -13.23 5.57 -16.25
N GLY A 125 -13.62 6.78 -15.84
CA GLY A 125 -14.97 7.30 -16.06
C GLY A 125 -16.04 6.46 -15.37
N ASP A 126 -17.11 6.13 -16.11
CA ASP A 126 -18.24 5.37 -15.56
C ASP A 126 -17.88 3.92 -15.18
N HIS A 127 -16.75 3.39 -15.66
CA HIS A 127 -16.25 2.07 -15.27
C HIS A 127 -15.90 1.97 -13.77
N ILE A 128 -15.73 3.10 -13.08
CA ILE A 128 -15.51 3.13 -11.62
C ILE A 128 -16.64 2.41 -10.85
N HIS A 129 -17.86 2.39 -11.41
CA HIS A 129 -18.99 1.71 -10.80
C HIS A 129 -18.87 0.18 -10.85
N GLU A 130 -18.10 -0.37 -11.78
CA GLU A 130 -17.89 -1.82 -11.91
C GLU A 130 -17.05 -2.38 -10.77
N ILE A 131 -16.06 -1.61 -10.28
CA ILE A 131 -15.16 -2.06 -9.21
C ILE A 131 -15.73 -1.79 -7.81
N LYS A 132 -16.89 -1.11 -7.71
CA LYS A 132 -17.44 -0.64 -6.44
C LYS A 132 -17.70 -1.76 -5.45
N ALA A 133 -18.22 -2.90 -5.90
CA ALA A 133 -18.57 -4.01 -5.01
C ALA A 133 -17.32 -4.59 -4.34
N ASP A 134 -16.32 -4.99 -5.14
CA ASP A 134 -15.05 -5.54 -4.65
C ASP A 134 -14.26 -4.48 -3.84
N PHE A 135 -14.30 -3.20 -4.24
CA PHE A 135 -13.72 -2.10 -3.47
C PHE A 135 -14.34 -1.96 -2.07
N MET A 136 -15.67 -2.03 -1.96
CA MET A 136 -16.34 -1.94 -0.66
C MET A 136 -16.09 -3.19 0.20
N LEU A 137 -15.90 -4.35 -0.42
CA LEU A 137 -15.53 -5.58 0.29
C LEU A 137 -14.12 -5.48 0.91
N VAL A 138 -13.17 -4.79 0.26
CA VAL A 138 -11.87 -4.47 0.88
C VAL A 138 -12.06 -3.72 2.19
N ASN A 139 -12.97 -2.74 2.27
CA ASN A 139 -13.23 -2.02 3.52
C ASN A 139 -13.74 -2.93 4.64
N GLN A 140 -14.56 -3.95 4.32
CA GLN A 140 -15.02 -4.92 5.31
C GLN A 140 -13.88 -5.76 5.86
N ILE A 141 -12.95 -6.19 4.99
CA ILE A 141 -11.72 -6.89 5.40
C ILE A 141 -10.85 -6.00 6.29
N LEU A 142 -10.77 -4.71 6.00
CA LEU A 142 -10.03 -3.75 6.83
C LEU A 142 -10.65 -3.58 8.22
N GLU A 143 -11.98 -3.61 8.33
CA GLU A 143 -12.68 -3.53 9.62
C GLU A 143 -12.34 -4.75 10.51
N GLU A 144 -12.26 -5.95 9.93
CA GLU A 144 -11.91 -7.18 10.67
C GLU A 144 -10.49 -7.14 11.28
N LEU A 145 -9.57 -6.37 10.69
CA LEU A 145 -8.19 -6.21 11.20
C LEU A 145 -8.10 -5.36 12.47
N ILE A 146 -9.12 -4.55 12.78
CA ILE A 146 -9.12 -3.64 13.94
C ILE A 146 -9.40 -4.41 15.24
N ASP A 147 -10.07 -5.57 15.15
CA ASP A 147 -10.50 -6.38 16.29
C ASP A 147 -9.54 -7.57 16.62
N GLU A 148 -8.34 -7.61 16.00
CA GLU A 148 -7.26 -8.58 16.29
C GLU A 148 -6.31 -8.13 17.41
#